data_AF-A0A1M7IH52-F1
#
_entry.id   AF-A0A1M7IH52-F1
#
_cell.length_a   1.000
_cell.length_b   1.000
_cell.length_c   1.000
_cell.angle_alpha   90.00
_cell.angle_beta   90.00
_cell.angle_gamma   90.00
#
_symmetry.space_group_name_H-M   'P 1'
#
loop_
_entity.id
_entity.type
_entity.pdbx_description
1 polymer ?
#
loop_
_entity_poly.entity_id
_entity_poly.type
_entity_poly.pdbx_seq_one_letter_code
_entity_poly.pdbx_strand_id
1 'polypeptide(L)'
;MNFFDMKCKVLRYLLLLLIVSVGAKAQIADSLVETIQIKGLIIMKGKDTKGKRIFKVYNDTAYARERLKKNLQTRWFVVDLGFNNYIDRSDYSGAVALSYYAPNGVSDVYNKSFTYSAAGLNTLAPRGGSAPLTPSEFKLITGKSINVNIWLFQQRLNIYKHKLNLIYALGVEMNNYRFARNITYVPGYPTQIIRDNVNFSKNKLFAEYLSVPLMLNFNSNPARPSRAFKMGMGVMGGYLVKARTKQISRERGKEKKVDEFNLNKWKLSLTGDVGYGPFKLYGNFALTPLHDYGLEQYPFSIGIRFNSF
;
A
#
# COMPACT_ATOMS: atom_id res chain seq x y z
N MET A 1 -46.40 40.56 63.43
CA MET A 1 -46.45 39.55 62.34
C MET A 1 -45.48 38.43 62.70
N ASN A 2 -45.89 37.45 63.50
CA ASN A 2 -46.78 36.31 63.28
C ASN A 2 -45.93 35.02 63.36
N PHE A 3 -45.90 34.45 64.56
CA PHE A 3 -45.27 33.17 64.93
C PHE A 3 -45.78 31.97 64.09
N PHE A 4 -46.85 32.19 63.30
CA PHE A 4 -47.43 31.23 62.36
C PHE A 4 -46.62 31.05 61.06
N ASP A 5 -45.81 32.05 60.65
CA ASP A 5 -45.15 32.02 59.33
C ASP A 5 -43.83 31.20 59.32
N MET A 6 -43.26 30.93 60.51
CA MET A 6 -42.05 30.11 60.66
C MET A 6 -42.33 28.60 60.54
N LYS A 7 -43.52 28.12 60.95
CA LYS A 7 -43.87 26.68 60.88
C LYS A 7 -44.15 26.20 59.44
N CYS A 8 -44.66 27.07 58.58
CA CYS A 8 -44.91 26.74 57.17
C CYS A 8 -43.63 26.65 56.32
N LYS A 9 -42.58 27.41 56.65
CA LYS A 9 -41.29 27.33 55.94
C LYS A 9 -40.56 26.02 56.26
N VAL A 10 -40.53 25.63 57.53
CA VAL A 10 -39.90 24.35 57.96
C VAL A 10 -40.65 23.15 57.38
N LEU A 11 -41.98 23.18 57.32
CA LEU A 11 -42.79 22.13 56.70
C LEU A 11 -42.57 22.04 55.18
N ARG A 12 -42.38 23.17 54.48
CA ARG A 12 -42.01 23.19 53.05
C ARG A 12 -40.61 22.64 52.79
N TYR A 13 -39.64 22.91 53.66
CA TYR A 13 -38.30 22.31 53.56
C TYR A 13 -38.30 20.80 53.84
N LEU A 14 -39.11 20.34 54.80
CA LEU A 14 -39.31 18.92 55.08
C LEU A 14 -40.03 18.19 53.93
N LEU A 15 -41.03 18.80 53.29
CA LEU A 15 -41.70 18.23 52.11
C LEU A 15 -40.78 18.19 50.88
N LEU A 16 -39.93 19.20 50.70
CA LEU A 16 -38.90 19.21 49.64
C LEU A 16 -37.82 18.14 49.89
N LEU A 17 -37.42 17.90 51.14
CA LEU A 17 -36.52 16.80 51.51
C LEU A 17 -37.15 15.42 51.28
N LEU A 18 -38.47 15.29 51.44
CA LEU A 18 -39.21 14.05 51.21
C LEU A 18 -39.45 13.74 49.71
N ILE A 19 -39.41 14.76 48.84
CA ILE A 19 -39.54 14.59 47.38
C ILE A 19 -38.17 14.27 46.74
N VAL A 20 -37.06 14.66 47.37
CA VAL A 20 -35.70 14.32 46.90
C VAL A 20 -35.35 12.84 47.16
N SER A 21 -36.02 12.16 48.09
CA SER A 21 -35.73 10.76 48.44
C SER A 21 -36.40 9.69 47.55
N VAL A 22 -37.34 10.06 46.66
CA VAL A 22 -38.06 9.10 45.80
C VAL A 22 -37.46 8.99 44.38
N GLY A 23 -36.42 9.77 44.08
CA GLY A 23 -35.74 9.76 42.79
C GLY A 23 -34.55 8.80 42.66
N ALA A 24 -34.33 7.90 43.63
CA ALA A 24 -33.31 6.86 43.49
C ALA A 24 -33.76 5.85 42.45
N LYS A 25 -33.53 6.14 41.16
CA LYS A 25 -33.45 5.08 40.16
C LYS A 25 -32.42 4.10 40.69
N ALA A 26 -32.87 2.91 41.04
CA ALA A 26 -32.01 1.78 41.28
C ALA A 26 -31.05 1.69 40.09
N GLN A 27 -29.80 2.10 40.31
CA GLN A 27 -28.70 1.60 39.50
C GLN A 27 -28.72 0.11 39.79
N ILE A 28 -29.37 -0.66 38.91
CA ILE A 28 -29.05 -2.07 38.75
C ILE A 28 -27.55 -2.06 38.55
N ALA A 29 -26.82 -2.52 39.56
CA ALA A 29 -25.38 -2.64 39.50
C ALA A 29 -25.08 -3.49 38.27
N ASP A 30 -24.65 -2.82 37.21
CA ASP A 30 -24.27 -3.45 35.95
C ASP A 30 -23.23 -4.50 36.32
N SER A 31 -23.60 -5.77 36.11
CA SER A 31 -22.86 -6.94 36.53
C SER A 31 -21.36 -6.76 36.25
N LEU A 32 -20.52 -6.86 37.30
CA LEU A 32 -19.06 -6.88 37.28
C LEU A 32 -18.45 -6.76 35.87
N VAL A 33 -18.26 -5.51 35.41
CA VAL A 33 -17.67 -5.22 34.11
C VAL A 33 -16.16 -5.35 34.21
N GLU A 34 -15.63 -6.52 33.82
CA GLU A 34 -14.19 -6.69 33.67
C GLU A 34 -13.69 -5.83 32.50
N THR A 35 -12.75 -4.93 32.76
CA THR A 35 -12.14 -4.06 31.74
C THR A 35 -10.73 -4.56 31.43
N ILE A 36 -10.47 -4.87 30.16
CA ILE A 36 -9.17 -5.30 29.65
C ILE A 36 -8.62 -4.18 28.75
N GLN A 37 -7.40 -3.71 29.02
CA GLN A 37 -6.73 -2.69 28.20
C GLN A 37 -5.60 -3.31 27.38
N ILE A 38 -5.66 -3.17 26.06
CA ILE A 38 -4.63 -3.63 25.13
C ILE A 38 -4.25 -2.46 24.23
N LYS A 39 -3.09 -1.83 24.49
CA LYS A 39 -2.44 -0.77 23.69
C LYS A 39 -3.42 0.10 22.85
N GLY A 40 -4.15 0.99 23.52
CA GLY A 40 -5.06 1.92 22.86
C GLY A 40 -6.49 1.40 22.66
N LEU A 41 -6.79 0.20 23.15
CA LEU A 41 -8.11 -0.42 23.06
C LEU A 41 -8.56 -0.88 24.46
N ILE A 42 -9.81 -0.55 24.80
CA ILE A 42 -10.46 -0.90 26.08
C ILE A 42 -11.59 -1.87 25.75
N ILE A 43 -11.48 -3.11 26.21
CA ILE A 43 -12.52 -4.13 26.10
C ILE A 43 -13.25 -4.18 27.42
N MET A 44 -14.53 -3.87 27.41
CA MET A 44 -15.42 -4.06 28.55
C MET A 44 -16.20 -5.36 28.34
N LYS A 45 -16.06 -6.29 29.27
CA LYS A 45 -16.78 -7.56 29.30
C LYS A 45 -17.89 -7.45 30.35
N GLY A 46 -19.12 -7.72 29.96
CA GLY A 46 -20.27 -7.74 30.86
C GLY A 46 -21.21 -8.89 30.54
N LYS A 47 -22.30 -8.99 31.32
CA LYS A 47 -23.43 -9.88 31.02
C LYS A 47 -24.68 -9.03 30.81
N ASP A 48 -25.49 -9.40 29.83
CA ASP A 48 -26.83 -8.82 29.67
C ASP A 48 -27.74 -9.28 30.81
N THR A 49 -28.88 -8.62 30.96
CA THR A 49 -30.04 -9.01 31.78
C THR A 49 -30.46 -10.48 31.59
N LYS A 50 -30.16 -11.09 30.43
CA LYS A 50 -30.41 -12.50 30.10
C LYS A 50 -29.21 -13.43 30.34
N GLY A 51 -28.15 -12.97 31.01
CA GLY A 51 -26.94 -13.75 31.31
C GLY A 51 -25.97 -13.96 30.13
N LYS A 52 -26.27 -13.44 28.94
CA LYS A 52 -25.41 -13.54 27.74
C LYS A 52 -24.17 -12.66 27.89
N ARG A 53 -22.98 -13.19 27.58
CA ARG A 53 -21.72 -12.41 27.59
C ARG A 53 -21.75 -11.36 26.48
N ILE A 54 -21.52 -10.09 26.83
CA ILE A 54 -21.38 -8.97 25.91
C ILE A 54 -19.97 -8.42 26.01
N PHE A 55 -19.38 -8.09 24.86
CA PHE A 55 -18.10 -7.39 24.77
C PHE A 55 -18.33 -6.03 24.10
N LYS A 56 -17.95 -4.94 24.76
CA LYS A 56 -17.92 -3.60 24.18
C LYS A 56 -16.47 -3.17 24.02
N VAL A 57 -16.12 -2.71 22.83
CA VAL A 57 -14.75 -2.32 22.49
C VAL A 57 -14.70 -0.81 22.25
N TYR A 58 -13.87 -0.11 23.02
CA TYR A 58 -13.65 1.32 22.90
C TYR A 58 -12.19 1.61 22.53
N ASN A 59 -11.97 2.74 21.85
CA ASN A 59 -10.61 3.26 21.65
C ASN A 59 -10.23 4.13 22.84
N ASP A 60 -9.07 3.87 23.43
CA ASP A 60 -8.53 4.66 24.53
C ASP A 60 -7.98 5.99 24.00
N THR A 61 -8.75 7.06 24.18
CA THR A 61 -8.31 8.42 23.83
C THR A 61 -7.24 8.98 24.74
N ALA A 62 -7.12 8.50 25.99
CA ALA A 62 -6.05 8.93 26.90
C ALA A 62 -4.71 8.35 26.42
N TYR A 63 -4.68 7.07 26.05
CA TYR A 63 -3.52 6.45 25.41
C TYR A 63 -3.10 7.17 24.12
N ALA A 64 -4.06 7.56 23.28
CA ALA A 64 -3.76 8.32 22.06
C ALA A 64 -3.11 9.68 22.39
N ARG A 65 -3.63 10.42 23.37
CA ARG A 65 -3.07 11.71 23.81
C ARG A 65 -1.66 11.58 24.38
N GLU A 66 -1.38 10.54 25.14
CA GLU A 66 -0.03 10.31 25.69
C GLU A 66 1.01 10.13 24.57
N ARG A 67 0.67 9.40 23.50
CA ARG A 67 1.55 9.26 22.33
C ARG A 67 1.80 10.57 21.61
N LEU A 68 0.86 11.52 21.65
CA LEU A 68 1.02 12.86 21.06
C LEU A 68 2.00 13.73 21.84
N LYS A 69 2.45 13.36 23.04
CA LYS A 69 3.54 14.10 23.70
C LYS A 69 4.90 13.92 23.00
N LYS A 70 5.04 12.88 22.17
CA LYS A 70 6.26 12.58 21.43
C LYS A 70 6.20 13.18 20.03
N ASN A 71 7.18 14.01 19.68
CA ASN A 71 7.30 14.57 18.34
C ASN A 71 7.70 13.53 17.29
N LEU A 72 8.47 12.52 17.66
CA LEU A 72 8.84 11.40 16.80
C LEU A 72 8.13 10.14 17.24
N GLN A 73 7.43 9.51 16.30
CA GLN A 73 6.81 8.21 16.49
C GLN A 73 7.39 7.22 15.48
N THR A 74 7.65 5.99 15.92
CA THR A 74 8.12 4.90 15.04
C THR A 74 7.08 3.79 14.98
N ARG A 75 6.91 3.20 13.81
CA ARG A 75 6.24 1.92 13.60
C ARG A 75 7.19 0.96 12.91
N TRP A 76 7.16 -0.29 13.34
CA TRP A 76 7.95 -1.37 12.79
C TRP A 76 7.06 -2.29 11.98
N PHE A 77 7.60 -2.85 10.91
CA PHE A 77 6.93 -3.86 10.08
C PHE A 77 5.55 -3.37 9.60
N VAL A 78 5.56 -2.21 8.91
CA VAL A 78 4.36 -1.75 8.19
C VAL A 78 4.29 -2.55 6.90
N VAL A 79 3.12 -3.11 6.60
CA VAL A 79 2.94 -3.99 5.45
C VAL A 79 1.91 -3.39 4.51
N ASP A 80 2.25 -3.33 3.24
CA ASP A 80 1.35 -2.92 2.16
C ASP A 80 1.04 -4.13 1.29
N LEU A 81 -0.24 -4.30 0.95
CA LEU A 81 -0.69 -5.31 -0.01
C LEU A 81 -1.52 -4.64 -1.09
N GLY A 82 -1.15 -4.85 -2.35
CA GLY A 82 -1.81 -4.21 -3.47
C GLY A 82 -1.65 -4.95 -4.78
N PHE A 83 -2.07 -4.28 -5.85
CA PHE A 83 -1.92 -4.74 -7.22
C PHE A 83 -0.96 -3.82 -7.96
N ASN A 84 -0.23 -4.41 -8.90
CA ASN A 84 0.67 -3.73 -9.81
C ASN A 84 0.09 -3.71 -11.22
N ASN A 85 0.30 -2.59 -11.88
CA ASN A 85 0.18 -2.47 -13.32
C ASN A 85 1.20 -1.45 -13.82
N TYR A 86 1.18 -1.12 -15.10
CA TYR A 86 1.98 -0.03 -15.65
C TYR A 86 1.23 0.68 -16.76
N ILE A 87 1.64 1.91 -17.06
CA ILE A 87 1.26 2.62 -18.28
C ILE A 87 2.37 2.38 -19.30
N ASP A 88 2.02 1.88 -20.48
CA ASP A 88 2.98 1.58 -21.54
C ASP A 88 2.99 2.69 -22.59
N ARG A 89 4.15 3.29 -22.82
CA ARG A 89 4.38 4.34 -23.82
C ARG A 89 5.37 3.93 -24.91
N SER A 90 5.71 2.65 -24.99
CA SER A 90 6.73 2.16 -25.93
C SER A 90 6.31 2.36 -27.39
N ASP A 91 7.26 2.65 -28.28
CA ASP A 91 7.01 2.85 -29.71
C ASP A 91 6.87 1.51 -30.46
N TYR A 92 5.71 0.88 -30.31
CA TYR A 92 5.38 -0.35 -31.02
C TYR A 92 5.25 -0.13 -32.53
N SER A 93 4.71 1.00 -32.98
CA SER A 93 4.55 1.32 -34.40
C SER A 93 5.88 1.30 -35.16
N GLY A 94 6.89 2.00 -34.63
CA GLY A 94 8.22 2.01 -35.24
C GLY A 94 8.89 0.64 -35.10
N ALA A 95 8.70 -0.07 -33.99
CA ALA A 95 9.26 -1.41 -33.82
C ALA A 95 8.72 -2.40 -34.87
N VAL A 96 7.40 -2.34 -35.15
CA VAL A 96 6.77 -3.10 -36.23
C VAL A 96 7.34 -2.71 -37.59
N ALA A 97 7.45 -1.42 -37.90
CA ALA A 97 8.01 -0.97 -39.18
C ALA A 97 9.43 -1.52 -39.40
N LEU A 98 10.30 -1.39 -38.40
CA LEU A 98 11.65 -1.94 -38.45
C LEU A 98 11.67 -3.47 -38.66
N SER A 99 10.71 -4.21 -38.09
CA SER A 99 10.63 -5.67 -38.26
C SER A 99 10.26 -6.12 -39.69
N TYR A 100 9.60 -5.27 -40.48
CA TYR A 100 9.29 -5.54 -41.88
C TYR A 100 10.47 -5.26 -42.81
N TYR A 101 11.27 -4.22 -42.52
CA TYR A 101 12.41 -3.83 -43.34
C TYR A 101 13.71 -4.57 -42.97
N ALA A 102 13.74 -5.35 -41.88
CA ALA A 102 14.84 -6.23 -41.47
C ALA A 102 14.41 -7.72 -41.43
N PRO A 103 14.22 -8.37 -42.60
CA PRO A 103 13.48 -9.63 -42.73
C PRO A 103 14.08 -10.85 -42.03
N ASN A 104 15.36 -10.82 -41.66
CA ASN A 104 16.05 -11.97 -41.04
C ASN A 104 16.14 -11.90 -39.50
N GLY A 105 15.41 -10.99 -38.84
CA GLY A 105 15.35 -10.95 -37.37
C GLY A 105 16.68 -10.60 -36.68
N VAL A 106 17.68 -10.19 -37.46
CA VAL A 106 18.99 -9.72 -37.01
C VAL A 106 19.18 -8.34 -37.62
N SER A 107 19.02 -7.31 -36.80
CA SER A 107 19.61 -6.00 -37.06
C SER A 107 21.13 -6.11 -36.94
N ASP A 108 21.77 -6.83 -37.86
CA ASP A 108 23.21 -6.75 -38.00
C ASP A 108 23.52 -5.57 -38.91
N VAL A 109 24.35 -4.67 -38.36
CA VAL A 109 25.13 -3.59 -39.00
C VAL A 109 24.70 -2.14 -38.75
N TYR A 110 23.45 -1.78 -38.42
CA TYR A 110 23.11 -0.38 -38.05
C TYR A 110 22.40 -0.25 -36.69
N ASN A 111 23.23 -0.34 -35.63
CA ASN A 111 23.05 0.21 -34.29
C ASN A 111 21.95 -0.40 -33.40
N LYS A 112 22.32 -1.44 -32.61
CA LYS A 112 21.67 -1.69 -31.31
C LYS A 112 21.54 -0.37 -30.58
N SER A 113 20.33 0.01 -30.23
CA SER A 113 20.04 1.26 -29.54
C SER A 113 19.64 0.96 -28.11
N PHE A 114 20.22 1.69 -27.16
CA PHE A 114 19.90 1.60 -25.74
C PHE A 114 19.08 2.83 -25.34
N THR A 115 17.99 3.04 -26.06
CA THR A 115 17.07 4.17 -25.88
C THR A 115 15.63 3.67 -25.82
N TYR A 116 14.67 4.54 -25.52
CA TYR A 116 13.23 4.23 -25.57
C TYR A 116 12.62 4.35 -26.98
N SER A 117 13.46 4.39 -28.02
CA SER A 117 13.01 4.41 -29.42
C SER A 117 12.54 3.02 -29.89
N ALA A 118 11.87 2.97 -31.04
CA ALA A 118 11.57 1.73 -31.76
C ALA A 118 12.77 0.79 -31.93
N ALA A 119 13.96 1.33 -32.22
CA ALA A 119 15.18 0.55 -32.37
C ALA A 119 15.63 -0.07 -31.04
N GLY A 120 15.47 0.66 -29.93
CA GLY A 120 15.75 0.12 -28.60
C GLY A 120 14.72 -0.92 -28.15
N LEU A 121 13.45 -0.71 -28.52
CA LEU A 121 12.40 -1.69 -28.26
C LEU A 121 12.66 -3.00 -29.02
N ASN A 122 13.09 -2.92 -30.29
CA ASN A 122 13.53 -4.10 -31.04
C ASN A 122 14.82 -4.72 -30.51
N THR A 123 15.73 -3.92 -29.93
CA THR A 123 16.94 -4.46 -29.26
C THR A 123 16.56 -5.30 -28.04
N LEU A 124 15.58 -4.83 -27.24
CA LEU A 124 15.10 -5.54 -26.05
C LEU A 124 14.15 -6.70 -26.39
N ALA A 125 13.27 -6.55 -27.37
CA ALA A 125 12.23 -7.52 -27.71
C ALA A 125 12.14 -7.75 -29.23
N PRO A 126 13.16 -8.39 -29.84
CA PRO A 126 13.24 -8.53 -31.30
C PRO A 126 12.10 -9.37 -31.86
N ARG A 127 11.49 -8.93 -32.97
CA ARG A 127 10.44 -9.65 -33.69
C ARG A 127 10.72 -9.62 -35.19
N GLY A 128 10.31 -10.68 -35.90
CA GLY A 128 10.28 -10.70 -37.37
C GLY A 128 8.96 -10.16 -37.91
N GLY A 129 8.96 -9.65 -39.14
CA GLY A 129 7.79 -9.06 -39.79
C GLY A 129 6.58 -10.00 -39.96
N SER A 130 6.78 -11.32 -39.92
CA SER A 130 5.69 -12.29 -39.93
C SER A 130 4.89 -12.34 -38.62
N ALA A 131 5.47 -11.86 -37.51
CA ALA A 131 4.86 -11.90 -36.20
C ALA A 131 5.27 -10.68 -35.35
N PRO A 132 4.86 -9.47 -35.75
CA PRO A 132 5.38 -8.21 -35.24
C PRO A 132 5.09 -8.00 -33.74
N LEU A 133 5.87 -7.10 -33.12
CA LEU A 133 5.73 -6.75 -31.71
C LEU A 133 4.46 -5.93 -31.49
N THR A 134 3.63 -6.31 -30.52
CA THR A 134 2.42 -5.55 -30.18
C THR A 134 2.35 -5.26 -28.67
N PRO A 135 1.62 -4.20 -28.25
CA PRO A 135 1.40 -3.92 -26.83
C PRO A 135 0.78 -5.10 -26.06
N SER A 136 0.05 -5.97 -26.77
CA SER A 136 -0.61 -7.13 -26.17
C SER A 136 0.36 -8.16 -25.59
N GLU A 137 1.64 -8.13 -26.00
CA GLU A 137 2.67 -9.05 -25.53
C GLU A 137 3.01 -8.88 -24.05
N PHE A 138 3.08 -7.62 -23.62
CA PHE A 138 3.46 -7.30 -22.26
C PHE A 138 2.26 -7.23 -21.32
N LYS A 139 1.02 -7.22 -21.86
CA LYS A 139 -0.22 -7.12 -21.09
C LYS A 139 -0.19 -7.99 -19.82
N LEU A 140 -0.45 -7.33 -18.69
CA LEU A 140 -0.51 -7.98 -17.39
C LEU A 140 -1.89 -8.57 -17.08
N ILE A 141 -1.90 -9.63 -16.29
CA ILE A 141 -3.09 -10.13 -15.60
C ILE A 141 -3.17 -9.38 -14.26
N THR A 142 -3.83 -8.22 -14.25
CA THR A 142 -3.85 -7.29 -13.11
C THR A 142 -4.17 -7.95 -11.78
N GLY A 143 -5.21 -8.80 -11.71
CA GLY A 143 -5.58 -9.52 -10.48
C GLY A 143 -4.55 -10.55 -9.98
N LYS A 144 -3.52 -10.87 -10.76
CA LYS A 144 -2.40 -11.76 -10.39
C LYS A 144 -1.06 -11.03 -10.30
N SER A 145 -1.00 -9.75 -10.66
CA SER A 145 0.15 -8.87 -10.50
C SER A 145 0.06 -8.19 -9.14
N ILE A 146 0.67 -8.80 -8.12
CA ILE A 146 0.54 -8.38 -6.72
C ILE A 146 1.78 -7.59 -6.29
N ASN A 147 1.58 -6.55 -5.49
CA ASN A 147 2.61 -5.82 -4.77
C ASN A 147 2.56 -6.15 -3.28
N VAL A 148 3.73 -6.38 -2.68
CA VAL A 148 3.88 -6.51 -1.24
C VAL A 148 5.03 -5.59 -0.82
N ASN A 149 4.77 -4.60 0.02
CA ASN A 149 5.84 -3.78 0.60
C ASN A 149 5.99 -4.09 2.08
N ILE A 150 7.23 -4.20 2.54
CA ILE A 150 7.55 -4.39 3.95
C ILE A 150 8.45 -3.23 4.36
N TRP A 151 7.92 -2.31 5.16
CA TRP A 151 8.68 -1.22 5.75
C TRP A 151 9.27 -1.70 7.07
N LEU A 152 10.60 -1.80 7.12
CA LEU A 152 11.35 -2.18 8.32
C LEU A 152 11.01 -1.21 9.44
N PHE A 153 11.11 0.08 9.15
CA PHE A 153 10.60 1.14 10.01
C PHE A 153 9.90 2.22 9.19
N GLN A 154 8.90 2.82 9.80
CA GLN A 154 8.27 4.05 9.35
C GLN A 154 8.30 5.03 10.52
N GLN A 155 8.82 6.24 10.30
CA GLN A 155 8.88 7.31 11.27
C GLN A 155 7.94 8.44 10.88
N ARG A 156 7.22 8.98 11.86
CA ARG A 156 6.36 10.16 11.74
C ARG A 156 6.93 11.24 12.67
N LEU A 157 7.41 12.31 12.07
CA LEU A 157 7.86 13.52 12.74
C LEU A 157 6.75 14.57 12.70
N ASN A 158 6.35 15.06 13.86
CA ASN A 158 5.38 16.13 14.00
C ASN A 158 5.96 17.47 13.51
N ILE A 159 5.23 18.16 12.63
CA ILE A 159 5.55 19.53 12.19
C ILE A 159 4.64 20.52 12.92
N TYR A 160 3.32 20.27 12.92
CA TYR A 160 2.35 21.18 13.52
C TYR A 160 1.20 20.44 14.20
N LYS A 161 1.14 20.56 15.53
CA LYS A 161 0.05 20.06 16.40
C LYS A 161 -0.39 18.61 16.11
N HIS A 162 0.53 17.78 15.60
CA HIS A 162 0.30 16.43 15.08
C HIS A 162 -0.72 16.31 13.94
N LYS A 163 -1.23 17.45 13.45
CA LYS A 163 -2.11 17.53 12.29
C LYS A 163 -1.31 17.49 10.99
N LEU A 164 -0.13 18.12 10.97
CA LEU A 164 0.81 18.04 9.87
C LEU A 164 2.08 17.33 10.34
N ASN A 165 2.52 16.35 9.57
CA ASN A 165 3.65 15.50 9.92
C ASN A 165 4.50 15.21 8.68
N LEU A 166 5.80 15.00 8.88
CA LEU A 166 6.68 14.38 7.91
C LEU A 166 6.74 12.88 8.18
N ILE A 167 6.60 12.06 7.14
CA ILE A 167 6.76 10.62 7.21
C ILE A 167 7.94 10.23 6.33
N TYR A 168 8.84 9.43 6.89
CA TYR A 168 9.88 8.76 6.13
C TYR A 168 10.02 7.31 6.60
N ALA A 169 10.46 6.43 5.72
CA ALA A 169 10.55 5.01 6.00
C ALA A 169 11.72 4.37 5.26
N LEU A 170 12.09 3.16 5.67
CA LEU A 170 12.97 2.28 4.90
C LEU A 170 12.29 0.93 4.78
N GLY A 171 12.22 0.41 3.56
CA GLY A 171 11.55 -0.87 3.33
C GLY A 171 11.91 -1.50 2.00
N VAL A 172 11.37 -2.68 1.77
CA VAL A 172 11.49 -3.40 0.51
C VAL A 172 10.15 -3.42 -0.20
N GLU A 173 10.14 -3.03 -1.47
CA GLU A 173 8.99 -3.15 -2.38
C GLU A 173 9.15 -4.39 -3.26
N MET A 174 8.28 -5.38 -3.06
CA MET A 174 8.27 -6.61 -3.86
C MET A 174 7.17 -6.54 -4.91
N ASN A 175 7.58 -6.38 -6.16
CA ASN A 175 6.69 -6.19 -7.29
C ASN A 175 6.57 -7.45 -8.13
N ASN A 176 5.35 -7.92 -8.34
CA ASN A 176 5.07 -9.06 -9.19
C ASN A 176 4.29 -8.61 -10.43
N TYR A 177 4.82 -8.89 -11.61
CA TYR A 177 4.17 -8.64 -12.89
C TYR A 177 3.84 -9.97 -13.55
N ARG A 178 2.55 -10.31 -13.64
CA ARG A 178 2.08 -11.56 -14.24
C ARG A 178 1.68 -11.31 -15.69
N PHE A 179 2.43 -11.85 -16.66
CA PHE A 179 2.15 -11.66 -18.08
C PHE A 179 1.03 -12.56 -18.60
N ALA A 180 0.16 -12.02 -19.44
CA ALA A 180 -0.89 -12.78 -20.11
C ALA A 180 -0.35 -13.65 -21.24
N ARG A 181 0.71 -13.20 -21.92
CA ARG A 181 1.36 -13.91 -23.02
C ARG A 181 2.56 -14.74 -22.56
N ASN A 182 2.94 -15.70 -23.40
CA ASN A 182 4.13 -16.54 -23.20
C ASN A 182 5.37 -15.82 -23.74
N ILE A 183 5.88 -14.90 -22.93
CA ILE A 183 7.16 -14.23 -23.19
C ILE A 183 8.22 -14.73 -22.21
N THR A 184 9.45 -14.88 -22.69
CA THR A 184 10.59 -15.32 -21.88
C THR A 184 11.65 -14.25 -21.91
N TYR A 185 12.03 -13.78 -20.72
CA TYR A 185 13.24 -12.98 -20.55
C TYR A 185 14.44 -13.92 -20.60
N VAL A 186 15.29 -13.72 -21.60
CA VAL A 186 16.56 -14.41 -21.76
C VAL A 186 17.62 -13.61 -21.01
N PRO A 187 18.20 -14.16 -19.92
CA PRO A 187 19.28 -13.50 -19.20
C PRO A 187 20.46 -13.17 -20.10
N GLY A 188 21.15 -12.07 -19.85
CA GLY A 188 22.31 -11.65 -20.62
C GLY A 188 22.51 -10.14 -20.69
N TYR A 189 23.64 -9.75 -21.28
CA TYR A 189 24.04 -8.36 -21.52
C TYR A 189 24.28 -8.17 -23.03
N PRO A 190 23.27 -7.75 -23.82
CA PRO A 190 21.95 -7.27 -23.42
C PRO A 190 20.93 -8.39 -23.15
N THR A 191 19.98 -8.10 -22.26
CA THR A 191 18.81 -8.98 -22.01
C THR A 191 17.87 -8.90 -23.22
N GLN A 192 17.25 -10.03 -23.58
CA GLN A 192 16.24 -10.08 -24.64
C GLN A 192 14.92 -10.67 -24.15
N ILE A 193 13.81 -10.27 -24.77
CA ILE A 193 12.47 -10.78 -24.49
C ILE A 193 11.92 -11.44 -25.75
N ILE A 194 11.87 -12.77 -25.72
CA ILE A 194 11.41 -13.59 -26.85
C ILE A 194 9.99 -14.09 -26.62
N ARG A 195 9.26 -14.35 -27.70
CA ARG A 195 8.04 -15.14 -27.64
C ARG A 195 8.43 -16.61 -27.52
N ASP A 196 7.89 -17.29 -26.52
CA ASP A 196 8.17 -18.71 -26.29
C ASP A 196 7.07 -19.55 -26.93
N ASN A 197 7.46 -20.69 -27.51
CA ASN A 197 6.52 -21.66 -28.07
C ASN A 197 5.82 -22.48 -26.98
N VAL A 198 6.36 -22.45 -25.75
CA VAL A 198 5.81 -23.16 -24.61
C VAL A 198 4.68 -22.38 -23.95
N ASN A 199 3.57 -23.07 -23.65
CA ASN A 199 2.45 -22.50 -22.94
C ASN A 199 2.68 -22.47 -21.42
N PHE A 200 2.71 -21.26 -20.84
CA PHE A 200 2.96 -21.08 -19.41
C PHE A 200 1.67 -20.90 -18.60
N SER A 201 1.45 -21.79 -17.62
CA SER A 201 0.41 -21.61 -16.60
C SER A 201 0.76 -20.47 -15.62
N LYS A 202 2.06 -20.20 -15.46
CA LYS A 202 2.61 -19.05 -14.72
C LYS A 202 3.76 -18.44 -15.50
N ASN A 203 3.64 -17.18 -15.87
CA ASN A 203 4.71 -16.37 -16.44
C ASN A 203 4.77 -15.03 -15.69
N LYS A 204 5.86 -14.80 -14.98
CA LYS A 204 5.96 -13.70 -14.02
C LYS A 204 7.37 -13.13 -13.96
N LEU A 205 7.45 -11.81 -13.98
CA LEU A 205 8.63 -11.04 -13.58
C LEU A 205 8.46 -10.55 -12.13
N PHE A 206 9.50 -10.70 -11.34
CA PHE A 206 9.59 -10.19 -9.98
C PHE A 206 10.72 -9.16 -9.91
N ALA A 207 10.43 -8.02 -9.30
CA ALA A 207 11.40 -6.96 -9.04
C ALA A 207 11.29 -6.51 -7.58
N GLU A 208 12.41 -6.48 -6.88
CA GLU A 208 12.53 -6.11 -5.48
C GLU A 208 13.39 -4.86 -5.36
N TYR A 209 12.80 -3.79 -4.83
CA TYR A 209 13.48 -2.51 -4.63
C TYR A 209 13.64 -2.25 -3.14
N LEU A 210 14.83 -1.81 -2.71
CA LEU A 210 15.01 -1.16 -1.42
C LEU A 210 14.59 0.29 -1.57
N SER A 211 13.57 0.72 -0.84
CA SER A 211 12.90 1.99 -1.06
C SER A 211 12.81 2.86 0.20
N VAL A 212 12.90 4.16 -0.02
CA VAL A 212 12.80 5.22 0.98
C VAL A 212 11.76 6.25 0.52
N PRO A 213 10.54 6.23 1.08
CA PRO A 213 9.56 7.27 0.87
C PRO A 213 9.80 8.47 1.80
N LEU A 214 9.45 9.65 1.31
CA LEU A 214 9.41 10.91 2.04
C LEU A 214 8.07 11.59 1.73
N MET A 215 7.20 11.72 2.73
CA MET A 215 5.81 12.15 2.55
C MET A 215 5.42 13.21 3.58
N LEU A 216 4.66 14.21 3.15
CA LEU A 216 3.88 15.05 4.05
C LEU A 216 2.56 14.36 4.36
N ASN A 217 2.18 14.33 5.62
CA ASN A 217 0.98 13.66 6.11
C ASN A 217 0.11 14.59 6.95
N PHE A 218 -1.14 14.75 6.50
CA PHE A 218 -2.21 15.39 7.22
C PHE A 218 -3.03 14.37 8.04
N ASN A 219 -3.42 14.77 9.25
CA ASN A 219 -4.29 14.03 10.14
C ASN A 219 -5.33 14.98 10.76
N SER A 220 -6.61 14.75 10.50
CA SER A 220 -7.68 15.64 10.94
C SER A 220 -7.90 15.60 12.46
N ASN A 221 -7.75 14.43 13.08
CA ASN A 221 -7.99 14.23 14.51
C ASN A 221 -6.94 13.32 15.17
N PRO A 222 -5.78 13.87 15.54
CA PRO A 222 -4.71 13.08 16.16
C PRO A 222 -5.11 12.44 17.49
N ALA A 223 -5.99 13.08 18.28
CA ALA A 223 -6.43 12.59 19.58
C ALA A 223 -7.49 11.48 19.51
N ARG A 224 -8.16 11.32 18.35
CA ARG A 224 -9.12 10.23 18.10
C ARG A 224 -8.80 9.52 16.78
N PRO A 225 -7.74 8.69 16.72
CA PRO A 225 -7.25 8.10 15.48
C PRO A 225 -8.27 7.25 14.71
N SER A 226 -9.25 6.66 15.39
CA SER A 226 -10.32 5.85 14.77
C SER A 226 -11.38 6.67 14.04
N ARG A 227 -11.45 7.99 14.29
CA ARG A 227 -12.34 8.94 13.60
C ARG A 227 -11.54 10.03 12.89
N ALA A 228 -10.29 9.72 12.54
CA ALA A 228 -9.39 10.64 11.88
C ALA A 228 -9.37 10.34 10.37
N PHE A 229 -9.58 11.39 9.59
CA PHE A 229 -9.19 11.41 8.19
C PHE A 229 -7.68 11.63 8.11
N LYS A 230 -7.02 10.86 7.26
CA LYS A 230 -5.57 10.88 7.06
C LYS A 230 -5.29 10.94 5.58
N MET A 231 -4.35 11.80 5.19
CA MET A 231 -3.88 11.89 3.82
C MET A 231 -2.38 12.10 3.83
N GLY A 232 -1.65 11.42 2.97
CA GLY A 232 -0.22 11.56 2.79
C GLY A 232 0.12 11.69 1.32
N MET A 233 1.13 12.50 0.99
CA MET A 233 1.66 12.61 -0.36
C MET A 233 3.15 12.96 -0.31
N GLY A 234 3.91 12.44 -1.26
CA GLY A 234 5.31 12.78 -1.42
C GLY A 234 6.00 11.96 -2.50
N VAL A 235 7.30 11.77 -2.33
CA VAL A 235 8.18 11.09 -3.29
C VAL A 235 8.81 9.86 -2.65
N MET A 236 9.27 8.94 -3.47
CA MET A 236 9.93 7.72 -3.04
C MET A 236 11.05 7.38 -4.01
N GLY A 237 12.25 7.20 -3.46
CA GLY A 237 13.40 6.67 -4.19
C GLY A 237 13.59 5.20 -3.85
N GLY A 238 13.97 4.38 -4.83
CA GLY A 238 14.30 2.98 -4.61
C GLY A 238 15.44 2.48 -5.48
N TYR A 239 16.16 1.47 -4.99
CA TYR A 239 17.25 0.81 -5.68
C TYR A 239 16.93 -0.67 -5.90
N LEU A 240 17.13 -1.19 -7.10
CA LEU A 240 16.86 -2.59 -7.45
C LEU A 240 17.84 -3.52 -6.73
N VAL A 241 17.33 -4.34 -5.82
CA VAL A 241 18.12 -5.32 -5.07
C VAL A 241 18.11 -6.68 -5.75
N LYS A 242 16.96 -7.05 -6.34
CA LYS A 242 16.79 -8.38 -6.92
C LYS A 242 15.72 -8.40 -7.98
N ALA A 243 16.01 -9.12 -9.07
CA ALA A 243 15.00 -9.48 -10.04
C ALA A 243 15.06 -10.97 -10.38
N ARG A 244 13.90 -11.54 -10.71
CA ARG A 244 13.78 -12.95 -11.11
C ARG A 244 12.59 -13.14 -12.03
N THR A 245 12.73 -14.01 -13.01
CA THR A 245 11.58 -14.56 -13.74
C THR A 245 11.16 -15.87 -13.09
N LYS A 246 9.86 -16.17 -13.16
CA LYS A 246 9.30 -17.45 -12.74
C LYS A 246 8.30 -17.92 -13.77
N GLN A 247 8.66 -19.02 -14.42
CA GLN A 247 7.86 -19.66 -15.45
C GLN A 247 7.44 -21.07 -15.00
N ILE A 248 6.21 -21.46 -15.29
CA ILE A 248 5.69 -22.80 -15.03
C ILE A 248 4.96 -23.28 -16.27
N SER A 249 5.39 -24.42 -16.81
CA SER A 249 4.74 -25.12 -17.92
C SER A 249 4.68 -26.63 -17.63
N ARG A 250 3.92 -27.35 -18.46
CA ARG A 250 3.88 -28.83 -18.40
C ARG A 250 5.19 -29.44 -18.90
N GLU A 251 5.78 -28.82 -19.92
CA GLU A 251 6.97 -29.33 -20.63
C GLU A 251 8.28 -29.09 -19.86
N ARG A 252 8.50 -27.87 -19.35
CA ARG A 252 9.75 -27.49 -18.64
C ARG A 252 9.61 -27.48 -17.13
N GLY A 253 8.43 -27.78 -16.60
CA GLY A 253 8.16 -27.69 -15.17
C GLY A 253 8.30 -26.25 -14.65
N LYS A 254 8.93 -26.08 -13.49
CA LYS A 254 9.09 -24.77 -12.82
C LYS A 254 10.50 -24.25 -12.99
N GLU A 255 10.64 -23.20 -13.78
CA GLU A 255 11.92 -22.52 -14.01
C GLU A 255 11.93 -21.17 -13.29
N LYS A 256 13.08 -20.84 -12.70
CA LYS A 256 13.36 -19.53 -12.11
C LYS A 256 14.72 -19.07 -12.56
N LYS A 257 14.79 -17.92 -13.23
CA LYS A 257 16.07 -17.30 -13.62
C LYS A 257 16.23 -16.00 -12.84
N VAL A 258 17.41 -15.81 -12.25
CA VAL A 258 17.77 -14.60 -11.51
C VAL A 258 18.73 -13.82 -12.39
N ASP A 259 18.36 -12.60 -12.72
CA ASP A 259 19.16 -11.64 -13.50
C ASP A 259 18.55 -10.24 -13.30
N GLU A 260 19.21 -9.20 -13.77
CA GLU A 260 18.70 -7.82 -13.74
C GLU A 260 17.61 -7.58 -14.79
N PHE A 261 17.56 -8.37 -15.87
CA PHE A 261 16.53 -8.34 -16.92
C PHE A 261 16.30 -6.97 -17.57
N ASN A 262 17.37 -6.18 -17.70
CA ASN A 262 17.30 -4.79 -18.17
C ASN A 262 16.34 -3.91 -17.34
N LEU A 263 16.14 -4.22 -16.06
CA LEU A 263 15.31 -3.38 -15.19
C LEU A 263 16.09 -2.17 -14.72
N ASN A 264 15.39 -1.04 -14.62
CA ASN A 264 15.98 0.18 -14.14
C ASN A 264 16.42 0.00 -12.67
N LYS A 265 17.69 0.28 -12.41
CA LYS A 265 18.30 0.16 -11.07
C LYS A 265 17.73 1.20 -10.13
N TRP A 266 17.41 2.38 -10.62
CA TRP A 266 16.85 3.48 -9.84
C TRP A 266 15.38 3.66 -10.16
N LYS A 267 14.57 3.70 -9.10
CA LYS A 267 13.14 3.94 -9.21
C LYS A 267 12.80 5.22 -8.47
N LEU A 268 12.33 6.23 -9.20
CA LEU A 268 11.72 7.41 -8.59
C LEU A 268 10.21 7.29 -8.71
N SER A 269 9.45 7.60 -7.66
CA SER A 269 8.00 7.48 -7.65
C SER A 269 7.34 8.61 -6.88
N LEU A 270 6.14 8.99 -7.31
CA LEU A 270 5.17 9.67 -6.44
C LEU A 270 4.51 8.62 -5.56
N THR A 271 4.33 8.93 -4.28
CA THR A 271 3.66 8.06 -3.32
C THR A 271 2.61 8.85 -2.56
N GLY A 272 1.47 8.22 -2.31
CA GLY A 272 0.35 8.82 -1.61
C GLY A 272 -0.41 7.80 -0.78
N ASP A 273 -1.04 8.28 0.29
CA ASP A 273 -2.01 7.49 1.04
C ASP A 273 -3.23 8.31 1.45
N VAL A 274 -4.37 7.64 1.58
CA VAL A 274 -5.61 8.22 2.09
C VAL A 274 -6.27 7.19 3.00
N GLY A 275 -6.81 7.63 4.12
CA GLY A 275 -7.38 6.72 5.09
C GLY A 275 -8.39 7.38 6.01
N TYR A 276 -9.23 6.54 6.58
CA TYR A 276 -10.16 6.90 7.63
C TYR A 276 -10.15 5.83 8.72
N GLY A 277 -9.84 6.25 9.94
CA GLY A 277 -9.75 5.34 11.07
C GLY A 277 -8.66 4.26 10.90
N PRO A 278 -9.01 2.96 10.99
CA PRO A 278 -8.05 1.86 10.84
C PRO A 278 -7.71 1.53 9.38
N PHE A 279 -8.51 1.98 8.42
CA PHE A 279 -8.32 1.67 7.00
C PHE A 279 -7.50 2.76 6.32
N LYS A 280 -6.50 2.35 5.53
CA LYS A 280 -5.67 3.23 4.72
C LYS A 280 -5.39 2.58 3.37
N LEU A 281 -5.66 3.33 2.31
CA LEU A 281 -5.31 3.00 0.94
C LEU A 281 -4.03 3.73 0.58
N TYR A 282 -3.14 3.09 -0.15
CA TYR A 282 -1.93 3.71 -0.69
C TYR A 282 -1.92 3.60 -2.22
N GLY A 283 -1.20 4.52 -2.84
CA GLY A 283 -0.90 4.50 -4.26
C GLY A 283 0.54 4.94 -4.51
N ASN A 284 1.25 4.22 -5.37
CA ASN A 284 2.56 4.61 -5.85
C ASN A 284 2.51 4.71 -7.38
N PHE A 285 3.14 5.74 -7.94
CA PHE A 285 3.25 5.94 -9.38
C PHE A 285 4.72 6.22 -9.72
N ALA A 286 5.35 5.35 -10.51
CA ALA A 286 6.73 5.51 -10.91
C ALA A 286 6.87 6.63 -11.95
N LEU A 287 7.83 7.52 -11.71
CA LEU A 287 8.25 8.58 -12.61
C LEU A 287 9.40 8.12 -13.53
N THR A 288 10.00 6.97 -13.24
CA THR A 288 11.00 6.31 -14.10
C THR A 288 10.41 5.07 -14.76
N PRO A 289 10.82 4.74 -15.99
CA PRO A 289 10.45 3.48 -16.63
C PRO A 289 10.94 2.24 -15.87
N LEU A 290 10.24 1.12 -16.04
CA LEU A 290 10.56 -0.18 -15.45
C LEU A 290 11.85 -0.77 -16.02
N HIS A 291 12.03 -0.61 -17.33
CA HIS A 291 13.21 -1.06 -18.06
C HIS A 291 14.17 0.11 -18.29
N ASP A 292 15.47 -0.16 -18.40
CA ASP A 292 16.48 0.88 -18.59
C ASP A 292 16.47 1.45 -20.03
N TYR A 293 16.05 0.63 -21.00
CA TYR A 293 15.83 0.99 -22.39
C TYR A 293 14.75 0.11 -23.04
N GLY A 294 14.31 0.48 -24.24
CA GLY A 294 13.38 -0.27 -25.07
C GLY A 294 11.93 -0.14 -24.62
N LEU A 295 11.55 -0.78 -23.52
CA LEU A 295 10.20 -0.69 -22.98
C LEU A 295 10.04 0.55 -22.10
N GLU A 296 9.18 1.47 -22.51
CA GLU A 296 8.86 2.69 -21.75
C GLU A 296 7.60 2.48 -20.91
N GLN A 297 7.71 1.58 -19.93
CA GLN A 297 6.60 1.22 -19.06
C GLN A 297 6.74 1.91 -17.71
N TYR A 298 5.73 2.65 -17.26
CA TYR A 298 5.70 3.35 -15.97
C TYR A 298 4.85 2.58 -14.95
N PRO A 299 5.45 1.85 -14.00
CA PRO A 299 4.71 1.07 -13.01
C PRO A 299 3.88 1.93 -12.06
N PHE A 300 2.72 1.42 -11.68
CA PHE A 300 1.96 1.95 -10.56
C PHE A 300 1.40 0.81 -9.71
N SER A 301 1.20 1.11 -8.43
CA SER A 301 0.62 0.18 -7.46
C SER A 301 -0.45 0.85 -6.63
N ILE A 302 -1.51 0.11 -6.31
CA ILE A 302 -2.61 0.57 -5.48
C ILE A 302 -2.99 -0.56 -4.53
N GLY A 303 -3.22 -0.24 -3.25
CA GLY A 303 -3.54 -1.28 -2.27
C GLY A 303 -3.90 -0.74 -0.89
N ILE A 304 -3.89 -1.65 0.08
CA ILE A 304 -4.20 -1.39 1.48
C ILE A 304 -2.90 -1.43 2.29
N ARG A 305 -2.78 -0.48 3.22
CA ARG A 305 -1.63 -0.35 4.12
C ARG A 305 -2.02 -0.70 5.55
N PHE A 306 -1.33 -1.69 6.12
CA PHE A 306 -1.56 -2.21 7.47
C PHE A 306 -0.51 -1.70 8.44
N ASN A 307 -0.91 -1.54 9.71
CA ASN A 307 -0.03 -1.10 10.78
C ASN A 307 0.64 0.26 10.52
N SER A 308 0.07 1.14 9.69
CA SER A 308 0.62 2.48 9.45
C SER A 308 -0.06 3.58 10.27
N PHE A 309 0.62 4.71 10.30
CA PHE A 309 0.32 5.95 10.98
C PHE A 309 -1.01 6.59 10.60
#